data_AF-A0AAW8KP61-F1
#
_entry.id   AF-A0AAW8KP61-F1
#
_cell.length_a   1.000
_cell.length_b   1.000
_cell.length_c   1.000
_cell.angle_alpha   90.00
_cell.angle_beta   90.00
_cell.angle_gamma   90.00
#
_symmetry.space_group_name_H-M   'P 1'
#
loop_
_entity.id
_entity.type
_entity.pdbx_description
1 polymer ?
#
loop_
_entity_poly.entity_id
_entity_poly.type
_entity_poly.pdbx_seq_one_letter_code
_entity_poly.pdbx_strand_id
1 'polypeptide(L)'
;MGILAAIAIPAYQNYIAKSQVGTGLTDITAGKTNTETKLAEGLAANLSAASDVGLQSSSNACSSISVSVATTGLTTIECTLQGTSQINGKKISWERTA
;
A
#
# COMPACT_ATOMS: atom_id res chain seq x y z
N MET A 1 32.99 3.95 26.67
CA MET A 1 31.72 4.16 25.95
C MET A 1 32.02 4.53 24.51
N GLY A 2 31.38 3.86 23.56
CA GLY A 2 31.23 4.34 22.19
C GLY A 2 32.26 3.87 21.18
N ILE A 3 32.10 2.65 20.64
CA ILE A 3 32.44 2.40 19.22
C ILE A 3 31.86 1.10 18.62
N LEU A 4 31.30 0.17 19.42
CA LEU A 4 30.81 -1.12 18.90
C LEU A 4 29.35 -1.13 18.41
N ALA A 5 28.64 0.02 18.38
CA ALA A 5 27.23 0.07 17.96
C ALA A 5 27.01 0.44 16.48
N ALA A 6 28.03 0.86 15.73
CA ALA A 6 27.84 1.46 14.41
C ALA A 6 27.48 0.47 13.28
N ILE A 7 27.68 -0.84 13.48
CA ILE A 7 27.49 -1.86 12.43
C ILE A 7 26.22 -2.71 12.65
N ALA A 8 25.69 -2.77 13.88
CA ALA A 8 24.46 -3.51 14.18
C ALA A 8 23.16 -2.75 13.84
N ILE A 9 23.25 -1.43 13.63
CA ILE A 9 22.08 -0.55 13.44
C ILE A 9 21.49 -0.58 12.01
N PRO A 10 22.27 -0.60 10.90
CA PRO A 10 21.67 -0.54 9.57
C PRO A 10 20.91 -1.82 9.18
N ALA A 11 21.32 -3.01 9.63
CA ALA A 11 20.60 -4.24 9.33
C ALA A 11 19.20 -4.29 9.98
N TYR A 12 19.09 -3.82 11.22
CA TYR A 12 17.82 -3.82 11.94
C TYR A 12 16.84 -2.81 11.36
N GLN A 13 17.31 -1.61 11.00
CA GLN A 13 16.46 -0.60 10.36
C GLN A 13 15.90 -1.09 9.02
N ASN A 14 16.73 -1.75 8.19
CA ASN A 14 16.27 -2.36 6.95
C ASN A 14 15.28 -3.51 7.17
N TYR A 15 15.44 -4.29 8.25
CA TYR A 15 14.49 -5.35 8.59
C TYR A 15 13.12 -4.79 8.99
N ILE A 16 13.10 -3.76 9.84
CA ILE A 16 11.87 -3.06 10.23
C ILE A 16 11.22 -2.39 9.01
N ALA A 17 12.00 -1.71 8.17
CA ALA A 17 11.53 -1.13 6.91
C ALA A 17 10.89 -2.18 6.00
N LYS A 18 11.54 -3.34 5.81
CA LYS A 18 11.02 -4.43 4.99
C LYS A 18 9.73 -5.02 5.58
N SER A 19 9.65 -5.15 6.90
CA SER A 19 8.44 -5.59 7.59
C SER A 19 7.28 -4.60 7.37
N GLN A 20 7.55 -3.30 7.49
CA GLN A 20 6.55 -2.24 7.27
C GLN A 20 6.07 -2.20 5.81
N VAL A 21 6.98 -2.35 4.85
CA VAL A 21 6.63 -2.47 3.42
C VAL A 21 5.74 -3.70 3.18
N GLY A 22 6.04 -4.83 3.82
CA GLY A 22 5.21 -6.03 3.77
C GLY A 22 3.80 -5.81 4.32
N THR A 23 3.67 -5.06 5.42
CA THR A 23 2.37 -4.65 5.98
C THR A 23 1.62 -3.77 4.98
N GLY A 24 2.26 -2.72 4.44
CA GLY A 24 1.62 -1.84 3.46
C GLY A 24 1.20 -2.56 2.18
N LEU A 25 1.99 -3.54 1.72
CA LEU A 25 1.62 -4.41 0.62
C LEU A 25 0.40 -5.28 0.96
N THR A 26 0.32 -5.82 2.17
CA THR A 26 -0.83 -6.62 2.62
C THR A 26 -2.09 -5.77 2.70
N ASP A 27 -1.96 -4.53 3.19
CA ASP A 27 -3.05 -3.57 3.27
C ASP A 27 -3.64 -3.30 1.88
N ILE A 28 -2.82 -2.97 0.87
CA ILE A 28 -3.34 -2.73 -0.50
C ILE A 28 -3.84 -4.01 -1.18
N THR A 29 -3.25 -5.17 -0.85
CA THR A 29 -3.64 -6.47 -1.44
C THR A 29 -5.04 -6.89 -0.98
N ALA A 30 -5.47 -6.51 0.22
CA ALA A 30 -6.85 -6.72 0.65
C ALA A 30 -7.87 -6.00 -0.26
N GLY A 31 -7.52 -4.80 -0.73
CA GLY A 31 -8.37 -4.02 -1.64
C GLY A 31 -8.38 -4.55 -3.07
N LYS A 32 -7.32 -5.24 -3.49
CA LYS A 32 -7.29 -5.93 -4.79
C LYS A 32 -8.44 -6.93 -4.91
N THR A 33 -8.59 -7.83 -3.94
CA THR A 33 -9.66 -8.84 -3.97
C THR A 33 -11.04 -8.21 -4.03
N ASN A 34 -11.30 -7.19 -3.21
CA ASN A 34 -12.57 -6.46 -3.25
C ASN A 34 -12.78 -5.75 -4.59
N THR A 35 -11.72 -5.20 -5.19
CA THR A 35 -11.80 -4.56 -6.50
C THR A 35 -12.16 -5.56 -7.59
N GLU A 36 -11.53 -6.74 -7.61
CA GLU A 36 -11.88 -7.80 -8.57
C GLU A 36 -13.34 -8.25 -8.41
N THR A 37 -13.82 -8.41 -7.17
CA THR A 37 -15.22 -8.75 -6.91
C THR A 37 -16.16 -7.68 -7.47
N LYS A 38 -15.89 -6.40 -7.18
CA LYS A 38 -16.72 -5.30 -7.70
C LYS A 38 -16.68 -5.18 -9.22
N LEU A 39 -15.52 -5.44 -9.82
CA LEU A 39 -15.39 -5.46 -11.28
C LEU A 39 -16.17 -6.63 -11.88
N ALA A 40 -16.14 -7.80 -11.24
CA ALA A 40 -16.91 -8.98 -11.65
C ALA A 40 -18.43 -8.81 -11.48
N GLU A 41 -18.87 -8.08 -10.46
CA GLU A 41 -20.29 -7.71 -10.26
C GLU A 41 -20.77 -6.67 -11.28
N GLY A 42 -19.86 -5.97 -11.95
CA GLY A 42 -20.15 -4.90 -12.89
C GLY A 42 -20.20 -3.54 -12.23
N LEU A 43 -19.22 -2.68 -12.56
CA LEU A 43 -19.14 -1.32 -12.05
C LEU A 43 -20.06 -0.38 -12.84
N ALA A 44 -21.03 0.24 -12.17
CA ALA A 44 -21.89 1.27 -12.77
C ALA A 44 -21.16 2.63 -12.95
N ALA A 45 -20.10 2.88 -12.18
CA ALA A 45 -19.30 4.10 -12.22
C ALA A 45 -17.86 3.81 -11.77
N ASN A 46 -16.93 4.72 -12.12
CA ASN A 46 -15.56 4.66 -11.64
C ASN A 46 -15.52 4.80 -10.11
N LEU A 47 -14.70 3.99 -9.45
CA LEU A 47 -14.43 4.12 -8.01
C LEU A 47 -13.17 4.92 -7.82
N SER A 48 -13.14 5.77 -6.80
CA SER A 48 -11.97 6.59 -6.50
C SER A 48 -11.70 6.72 -5.00
N ALA A 49 -12.57 6.17 -4.16
CA ALA A 49 -12.36 6.15 -2.72
C ALA A 49 -11.80 4.78 -2.29
N ALA A 50 -10.86 4.80 -1.33
CA ALA A 50 -10.38 3.58 -0.69
C ALA A 50 -11.52 2.76 -0.06
N SER A 51 -12.52 3.44 0.50
CA SER A 51 -13.72 2.82 1.07
C SER A 51 -14.53 2.02 0.06
N ASP A 52 -14.49 2.40 -1.23
CA ASP A 52 -15.22 1.68 -2.27
C ASP A 52 -14.67 0.26 -2.44
N VAL A 53 -13.39 0.04 -2.18
CA VAL A 53 -12.73 -1.27 -2.25
C VAL A 53 -12.51 -1.87 -0.86
N GLY A 54 -13.22 -1.35 0.14
CA GLY A 54 -13.12 -1.82 1.53
C GLY A 54 -11.77 -1.55 2.19
N LEU A 55 -11.00 -0.60 1.65
CA LEU A 55 -9.75 -0.14 2.24
C LEU A 55 -9.96 1.11 3.10
N GLN A 56 -9.13 1.25 4.12
CA GLN A 56 -8.99 2.50 4.84
C GLN A 56 -8.18 3.49 4.01
N SER A 57 -8.42 4.79 4.17
CA SER A 57 -7.63 5.84 3.52
C SER A 57 -6.20 5.94 4.03
N SER A 58 -5.91 5.34 5.19
CA SER A 58 -4.60 5.29 5.83
C SER A 58 -4.54 4.07 6.76
N SER A 59 -3.34 3.54 6.98
CA SER A 59 -3.05 2.44 7.90
C SER A 59 -1.78 2.72 8.70
N ASN A 60 -1.39 1.81 9.59
CA ASN A 60 -0.12 1.96 10.32
C ASN A 60 1.12 1.95 9.40
N ALA A 61 1.02 1.33 8.21
CA ALA A 61 2.10 1.26 7.24
C ALA A 61 1.93 2.24 6.08
N CYS A 62 0.72 2.74 5.81
CA CYS A 62 0.40 3.66 4.72
C CYS A 62 -0.15 4.99 5.26
N SER A 63 0.51 6.12 5.01
CA SER A 63 -0.02 7.45 5.36
C SER A 63 -1.24 7.82 4.54
N SER A 64 -1.25 7.43 3.27
CA SER A 64 -2.38 7.63 2.36
C SER A 64 -2.51 6.45 1.40
N ILE A 65 -3.76 6.08 1.12
CA ILE A 65 -4.13 5.07 0.13
C ILE A 65 -5.03 5.73 -0.90
N SER A 66 -4.54 5.82 -2.13
CA SER A 66 -5.28 6.31 -3.29
C SER A 66 -5.76 5.11 -4.10
N VAL A 67 -7.04 5.13 -4.49
CA VAL A 67 -7.64 4.07 -5.30
C VAL A 67 -8.26 4.71 -6.53
N SER A 68 -8.10 4.08 -7.67
CA SER A 68 -8.79 4.42 -8.91
C SER A 68 -9.17 3.12 -9.59
N VAL A 69 -10.48 2.89 -9.78
CA VAL A 69 -11.01 1.72 -10.47
C VAL A 69 -11.86 2.22 -11.61
N ALA A 70 -11.46 1.93 -12.84
CA ALA A 70 -12.22 2.25 -14.02
C ALA A 70 -13.22 1.14 -14.35
N THR A 71 -14.35 1.52 -14.95
CA THR A 71 -15.35 0.58 -15.47
C THR A 71 -14.79 -0.29 -16.60
N THR A 72 -13.70 0.13 -17.24
CA THR A 72 -12.96 -0.65 -18.24
C THR A 72 -12.11 -1.77 -17.64
N GLY A 73 -11.98 -1.84 -16.31
CA GLY A 73 -11.14 -2.82 -15.61
C GLY A 73 -9.70 -2.37 -15.36
N LEU A 74 -9.36 -1.14 -15.74
CA LEU A 74 -8.12 -0.49 -15.31
C LEU A 74 -8.22 -0.12 -13.83
N THR A 75 -7.30 -0.65 -13.03
CA THR A 75 -7.26 -0.37 -11.59
C THR A 75 -5.89 0.11 -11.18
N THR A 76 -5.83 1.14 -10.35
CA THR A 76 -4.62 1.64 -9.70
C THR A 76 -4.90 1.81 -8.21
N ILE A 77 -4.17 1.09 -7.37
CA ILE A 77 -4.19 1.25 -5.91
C ILE A 77 -2.78 1.65 -5.49
N GLU A 78 -2.63 2.84 -4.95
CA GLU A 78 -1.35 3.37 -4.49
C GLU A 78 -1.38 3.57 -2.97
N CYS A 79 -0.46 2.93 -2.25
CA CYS A 79 -0.18 3.24 -0.86
C CYS A 79 1.10 4.09 -0.76
N THR A 80 1.01 5.24 -0.11
CA THR A 80 2.19 5.99 0.34
C THR A 80 2.62 5.44 1.69
N LEU A 81 3.79 4.80 1.75
CA LEU A 81 4.34 4.21 2.96
C LEU A 81 4.71 5.28 3.99
N GLN A 82 4.41 4.99 5.25
CA GLN A 82 4.85 5.72 6.42
C GLN A 82 5.53 4.79 7.41
N GLY A 83 6.60 5.25 8.04
CA GLY A 83 7.37 4.44 8.98
C GLY A 83 8.78 4.96 9.15
N THR A 84 9.76 4.08 9.04
CA THR A 84 11.18 4.45 9.12
C THR A 84 11.55 5.51 8.06
N SER A 85 12.55 6.35 8.36
CA SER A 85 13.05 7.38 7.43
C SER A 85 13.46 6.84 6.06
N GLN A 86 13.78 5.54 5.97
CA GLN A 86 14.15 4.87 4.72
C GLN A 86 12.95 4.61 3.79
N ILE A 87 11.73 4.45 4.33
CA ILE A 87 10.52 4.13 3.56
C ILE A 87 9.49 5.25 3.56
N ASN A 88 9.63 6.21 4.47
CA ASN A 88 8.68 7.30 4.62
C ASN A 88 8.56 8.09 3.31
N GLY A 89 7.34 8.18 2.76
CA GLY A 89 7.05 8.84 1.49
C GLY A 89 7.33 7.99 0.23
N LYS A 90 7.82 6.74 0.36
CA LYS A 90 7.87 5.81 -0.76
C LYS A 90 6.47 5.29 -1.08
N LYS A 91 6.26 4.85 -2.32
CA LYS A 91 4.94 4.42 -2.78
C LYS A 91 4.97 2.97 -3.23
N ILE A 92 3.92 2.23 -2.91
CA ILE A 92 3.62 0.93 -3.47
C ILE A 92 2.40 1.12 -4.36
N SER A 93 2.58 0.98 -5.68
CA SER A 93 1.47 0.96 -6.62
C SER A 93 1.15 -0.49 -7.01
N TRP A 94 -0.13 -0.79 -6.99
CA TRP A 94 -0.70 -1.98 -7.60
C TRP A 94 -1.54 -1.53 -8.79
N GLU A 95 -1.11 -1.93 -9.97
CA GLU A 95 -1.79 -1.59 -11.23
C GLU A 95 -2.30 -2.87 -11.88
N ARG A 96 -3.51 -2.78 -12.42
CA ARG A 96 -4.17 -3.81 -13.20
C ARG A 96 -4.49 -3.22 -14.57
N THR A 97 -3.95 -3.84 -15.60
CA THR A 97 -4.33 -3.56 -16.99
C THR A 97 -5.59 -4.35 -17.34
N ALA A 98 -6.48 -3.73 -18.13
CA ALA A 98 -7.73 -4.33 -18.60
C ALA A 98 -7.50 -5.59 -19.44
#